data_AF-A0A9P4DQ40-F1
#
_entry.id   AF-A0A9P4DQ40-F1
#
_cell.length_a   1.000
_cell.length_b   1.000
_cell.length_c   1.000
_cell.angle_alpha   90.00
_cell.angle_beta   90.00
_cell.angle_gamma   90.00
#
_symmetry.space_group_name_H-M   'P 1'
#
loop_
_entity.id
_entity.type
_entity.pdbx_description
1 polymer ?
#
loop_
_entity_poly.entity_id
_entity_poly.type
_entity_poly.pdbx_seq_one_letter_code
_entity_poly.pdbx_strand_id
1 'polypeptide(L)'
;MKYLRILFSAAALLLAASCIENDIPYPTIELNIRSIEGEGFTVAGISLVNRTVTLTLDEKTDIRKVTIDKAEFDVATSNPMMTDKEKFISQIRTSQPLSGEFDLRAPLYVTLSLYQDYEWTIVAEQPIARSFTVAGQIGSTLIDTQARTATAYVAEGTDLKAVTVTSLKLGPADITAYSPTAEELSATGFETVRLVDVTCHGRTERWMLHVQPTNVKIGVREIDLWNNTAVVTTMVTPEDYATAEIQYRLKGTADWQTTQKGAQDESGIFTSSIAPEWTSLTNDAGIPVKRLVTTKGVYAGQTYEFRLLVGGQQTETAEYTAPAGDTIPDGNMENPGLSCFTSENTNAEFWASGNNTFADKLCRQGTFNGMGGSYCAKLAAAAPPLVNIAAGNLMSGIFYKDGPWTGVVEFGQPYNWTARPSGMKVKYHATLGTIDASKHSGAPVGIGDPDKARIFVAIIDWNARHRVASGTKDPTGIWDPAETTQTAEGKLIAYGSLFVDKSTEGEQMVEATLPLNFYDPAAGRPTGKYSIIISCSTSAYGDYMVGCTTNVMYVDDFQWVY
;
A
#
# COMPACT_ATOMS: atom_id res chain seq x y z
N MET A 1 -26.74 27.64 78.40
CA MET A 1 -25.48 28.03 77.71
C MET A 1 -24.47 26.88 77.46
N LYS A 2 -24.77 25.60 77.78
CA LYS A 2 -23.85 24.48 77.49
C LYS A 2 -24.11 23.74 76.16
N TYR A 3 -25.34 23.77 75.62
CA TYR A 3 -25.68 23.07 74.37
C TYR A 3 -25.37 23.85 73.09
N LEU A 4 -25.30 25.19 73.15
CA LEU A 4 -25.03 26.02 71.97
C LEU A 4 -23.54 26.04 71.57
N ARG A 5 -22.62 25.81 72.53
CA ARG A 5 -21.17 25.74 72.25
C ARG A 5 -20.77 24.40 71.62
N ILE A 6 -21.44 23.31 71.95
CA ILE A 6 -21.16 21.97 71.38
C ILE A 6 -21.61 21.89 69.91
N LEU A 7 -22.71 22.56 69.56
CA LEU A 7 -23.20 22.65 68.17
C LEU A 7 -22.28 23.47 67.25
N PHE A 8 -21.67 24.55 67.76
CA PHE A 8 -20.70 25.33 66.97
C PHE A 8 -19.32 24.64 66.84
N SER A 9 -18.89 23.88 67.86
CA SER A 9 -17.66 23.08 67.76
C SER A 9 -17.80 21.87 66.83
N ALA A 10 -18.98 21.24 66.78
CA ALA A 10 -19.25 20.13 65.85
C ALA A 10 -19.38 20.61 64.38
N ALA A 11 -19.97 21.78 64.13
CA ALA A 11 -20.07 22.36 62.79
C ALA A 11 -18.72 22.84 62.23
N ALA A 12 -17.81 23.34 63.08
CA ALA A 12 -16.46 23.74 62.67
C ALA A 12 -15.54 22.54 62.39
N LEU A 13 -15.75 21.39 63.06
CA LEU A 13 -15.04 20.14 62.78
C LEU A 13 -15.54 19.43 61.50
N LEU A 14 -16.80 19.64 61.11
CA LEU A 14 -17.36 19.14 59.84
C LEU A 14 -16.96 19.97 58.62
N LEU A 15 -16.58 21.24 58.80
CA LEU A 15 -16.05 22.11 57.73
C LEU A 15 -14.52 22.00 57.56
N ALA A 16 -13.79 21.44 58.52
CA ALA A 16 -12.36 21.15 58.42
C ALA A 16 -12.06 19.74 57.87
N ALA A 17 -13.09 18.91 57.69
CA ALA A 17 -12.99 17.57 57.08
C ALA A 17 -13.57 17.52 55.65
N SER A 18 -13.92 18.66 55.08
CA SER A 18 -14.24 18.76 53.65
C SER A 18 -13.01 19.22 52.86
N CYS A 19 -11.96 18.41 52.88
CA CYS A 19 -11.17 18.26 51.67
C CYS A 19 -12.12 17.56 50.68
N ILE A 20 -12.82 18.32 49.85
CA ILE A 20 -13.33 17.76 48.60
C ILE A 20 -12.07 17.45 47.80
N GLU A 21 -11.52 16.24 47.96
CA GLU A 21 -10.69 15.69 46.91
C GLU A 21 -11.57 15.68 45.66
N ASN A 22 -11.14 16.42 44.65
CA ASN A 22 -11.81 16.46 43.36
C ASN A 22 -11.53 15.11 42.68
N ASP A 23 -12.20 14.05 43.15
CA ASP A 23 -12.11 12.66 42.70
C ASP A 23 -12.91 12.41 41.41
N ILE A 24 -13.24 13.48 40.66
CA ILE A 24 -13.75 13.31 39.32
C ILE A 24 -12.53 13.08 38.43
N PRO A 25 -12.32 11.86 37.88
CA PRO A 25 -11.25 11.64 36.93
C PRO A 25 -11.41 12.64 35.79
N TYR A 26 -10.34 13.37 35.49
CA TYR A 26 -10.34 14.29 34.35
C TYR A 26 -10.78 13.54 33.10
N PRO A 27 -11.54 14.19 32.20
CA PRO A 27 -11.97 13.55 30.97
C PRO A 27 -10.73 13.01 30.23
N THR A 28 -10.82 11.78 29.75
CA THR A 28 -9.81 11.22 28.85
C THR A 28 -9.90 11.96 27.53
N ILE A 29 -8.86 12.72 27.21
CA ILE A 29 -8.73 13.43 25.94
C ILE A 29 -7.51 12.83 25.26
N GLU A 30 -7.75 12.09 24.19
CA GLU A 30 -6.70 11.47 23.40
C GLU A 30 -6.01 12.53 22.52
N LEU A 31 -4.68 12.58 22.58
CA LEU A 31 -3.87 13.55 21.87
C LEU A 31 -3.16 12.88 20.69
N ASN A 32 -3.35 13.45 19.51
CA ASN A 32 -2.88 12.87 18.26
C ASN A 32 -1.97 13.85 17.49
N ILE A 33 -0.98 13.30 16.78
CA ILE A 33 -0.31 14.02 15.70
C ILE A 33 -1.18 13.88 14.45
N ARG A 34 -1.66 15.00 13.91
CA ARG A 34 -2.53 15.05 12.73
C ARG A 34 -1.74 15.09 11.44
N SER A 35 -0.68 15.90 11.41
CA SER A 35 0.20 16.04 10.25
C SER A 35 1.58 16.47 10.69
N ILE A 36 2.57 16.14 9.85
CA ILE A 36 3.93 16.62 9.93
C ILE A 36 4.30 17.15 8.54
N GLU A 37 4.88 18.34 8.50
CA GLU A 37 5.32 19.02 7.27
C GLU A 37 6.79 19.42 7.42
N GLY A 38 7.54 19.28 6.34
CA GLY A 38 8.96 19.63 6.27
C GLY A 38 9.52 19.38 4.87
N GLU A 39 10.81 19.69 4.70
CA GLU A 39 11.53 19.49 3.45
C GLU A 39 12.27 18.14 3.42
N GLY A 40 12.37 17.54 2.23
CA GLY A 40 13.17 16.34 2.01
C GLY A 40 12.53 15.03 2.49
N PHE A 41 11.21 15.03 2.75
CA PHE A 41 10.45 13.83 3.04
C PHE A 41 8.97 13.95 2.69
N THR A 42 8.29 12.81 2.67
CA THR A 42 6.82 12.71 2.65
C THR A 42 6.35 11.88 3.84
N VAL A 43 5.11 12.10 4.31
CA VAL A 43 4.51 11.28 5.38
C VAL A 43 3.88 10.05 4.74
N ALA A 44 4.47 8.88 5.00
CA ALA A 44 3.98 7.60 4.49
C ALA A 44 2.71 7.14 5.22
N GLY A 45 2.59 7.47 6.50
CA GLY A 45 1.41 7.13 7.30
C GLY A 45 1.47 7.66 8.73
N ILE A 46 0.30 7.76 9.35
CA ILE A 46 0.10 8.11 10.76
C ILE A 46 -0.84 7.08 11.36
N SER A 47 -0.33 6.26 12.27
CA SER A 47 -1.10 5.28 13.04
C SER A 47 -1.48 5.88 14.39
N LEU A 48 -2.78 6.06 14.64
CA LEU A 48 -3.27 6.52 15.94
C LEU A 48 -3.19 5.41 17.00
N VAL A 49 -3.36 4.15 16.59
CA VAL A 49 -3.34 2.98 17.49
C VAL A 49 -1.93 2.73 18.02
N ASN A 50 -0.95 2.69 17.12
CA ASN A 50 0.45 2.51 17.48
C ASN A 50 1.15 3.83 17.81
N ARG A 51 0.43 4.96 17.72
CA ARG A 51 0.94 6.33 17.92
C ARG A 51 2.25 6.54 17.17
N THR A 52 2.27 6.17 15.89
CA THR A 52 3.48 6.18 15.07
C THR A 52 3.29 7.02 13.82
N VAL A 53 4.24 7.89 13.51
CA VAL A 53 4.34 8.60 12.24
C VAL A 53 5.52 8.03 11.45
N THR A 54 5.29 7.62 10.22
CA THR A 54 6.34 7.13 9.32
C THR A 54 6.63 8.16 8.24
N LEU A 55 7.89 8.60 8.16
CA LEU A 55 8.40 9.50 7.14
C LEU A 55 9.18 8.71 6.09
N THR A 56 8.94 8.95 4.80
CA THR A 56 9.80 8.49 3.72
C THR A 56 10.68 9.65 3.28
N LEU A 57 11.98 9.57 3.58
CA LEU A 57 12.95 10.61 3.23
C LEU A 57 13.37 10.50 1.76
N ASP A 58 13.55 11.65 1.13
CA ASP A 58 14.20 11.73 -0.18
C ASP A 58 15.64 11.19 -0.07
N GLU A 59 16.15 10.64 -1.18
CA GLU A 59 17.47 10.01 -1.21
C GLU A 59 18.60 10.97 -0.76
N LYS A 60 18.46 12.27 -1.08
CA LYS A 60 19.47 13.31 -0.80
C LYS A 60 19.41 13.86 0.62
N THR A 61 18.32 13.64 1.36
CA THR A 61 18.13 14.18 2.70
C THR A 61 19.19 13.65 3.65
N ASP A 62 19.80 14.50 4.48
CA ASP A 62 20.65 14.00 5.56
C ASP A 62 19.76 13.48 6.68
N ILE A 63 19.64 12.16 6.83
CA ILE A 63 18.84 11.53 7.89
C ILE A 63 19.25 11.97 9.31
N ARG A 64 20.46 12.52 9.48
CA ARG A 64 20.90 13.05 10.78
C ARG A 64 20.44 14.49 11.05
N LYS A 65 19.86 15.13 10.03
CA LYS A 65 19.48 16.54 9.99
C LYS A 65 18.18 16.75 9.21
N VAL A 66 17.16 16.00 9.57
CA VAL A 66 15.83 16.12 8.95
C VAL A 66 15.12 17.34 9.53
N THR A 67 14.72 18.29 8.67
CA THR A 67 14.02 19.51 9.10
C THR A 67 12.53 19.26 9.10
N ILE A 68 11.92 19.31 10.29
CA ILE A 68 10.47 19.38 10.44
C ILE A 68 10.09 20.85 10.65
N ASP A 69 9.30 21.40 9.73
CA ASP A 69 8.86 22.80 9.80
C ASP A 69 7.66 22.94 10.73
N LYS A 70 6.73 21.97 10.68
CA LYS A 70 5.47 22.05 11.38
C LYS A 70 4.95 20.67 11.76
N ALA A 71 4.37 20.58 12.96
CA ALA A 71 3.51 19.48 13.38
C ALA A 71 2.15 20.06 13.79
N GLU A 72 1.07 19.48 13.29
CA GLU A 72 -0.28 19.79 13.74
C GLU A 72 -0.82 18.69 14.63
N PHE A 73 -1.58 19.07 15.66
CA PHE A 73 -2.19 18.14 16.59
C PHE A 73 -3.70 18.08 16.41
N ASP A 74 -4.29 16.97 16.81
CA ASP A 74 -5.73 16.83 16.99
C ASP A 74 -6.03 16.23 18.36
N VAL A 75 -7.26 16.42 18.82
CA VAL A 75 -7.77 15.84 20.06
C VAL A 75 -9.03 15.04 19.79
N ALA A 76 -9.10 13.83 20.36
CA ALA A 76 -10.27 12.98 20.35
C ALA A 76 -10.83 12.84 21.77
N THR A 77 -12.16 12.87 21.90
CA THR A 77 -12.85 12.71 23.19
C THR A 77 -14.14 11.96 22.99
N SER A 78 -14.49 11.13 23.97
CA SER A 78 -15.79 10.48 24.07
C SER A 78 -16.90 11.40 24.58
N ASN A 79 -16.59 12.65 24.96
CA ASN A 79 -17.57 13.60 25.47
C ASN A 79 -18.25 14.41 24.33
N PRO A 80 -19.53 14.14 24.01
CA PRO A 80 -20.24 14.80 22.91
C PRO A 80 -20.54 16.29 23.17
N MET A 81 -20.29 16.81 24.37
CA MET A 81 -20.45 18.22 24.70
C MET A 81 -19.18 19.06 24.52
N MET A 82 -18.06 18.44 24.14
CA MET A 82 -16.82 19.15 23.89
C MET A 82 -16.81 19.76 22.48
N THR A 83 -17.12 21.06 22.39
CA THR A 83 -17.26 21.78 21.11
C THR A 83 -16.06 22.63 20.72
N ASP A 84 -15.09 22.84 21.62
CA ASP A 84 -13.93 23.72 21.40
C ASP A 84 -12.61 22.95 21.47
N LYS A 85 -12.31 22.18 20.42
CA LYS A 85 -11.06 21.39 20.30
C LYS A 85 -9.81 22.25 20.28
N GLU A 86 -9.88 23.43 19.65
CA GLU A 86 -8.75 24.36 19.48
C GLU A 86 -8.19 24.82 20.83
N LYS A 87 -9.06 25.03 21.82
CA LYS A 87 -8.64 25.35 23.19
C LYS A 87 -7.79 24.25 23.83
N PHE A 88 -8.03 22.98 23.51
CA PHE A 88 -7.24 21.87 24.03
C PHE A 88 -5.97 21.66 23.23
N ILE A 89 -6.04 21.77 21.91
CA ILE A 89 -4.87 21.69 21.02
C ILE A 89 -3.83 22.73 21.42
N SER A 90 -4.24 23.98 21.67
CA SER A 90 -3.35 25.06 22.14
C SER A 90 -2.75 24.83 23.54
N GLN A 91 -3.24 23.87 24.30
CA GLN A 91 -2.73 23.51 25.63
C GLN A 91 -1.88 22.23 25.64
N ILE A 92 -1.78 21.53 24.50
CA ILE A 92 -0.92 20.34 24.38
C ILE A 92 0.52 20.76 24.65
N ARG A 93 1.15 20.02 25.56
CA ARG A 93 2.59 20.12 25.82
C ARG A 93 3.28 18.95 25.16
N THR A 94 4.43 19.19 24.58
CA THR A 94 5.27 18.13 24.04
C THR A 94 6.50 17.96 24.92
N SER A 95 6.96 16.71 25.11
CA SER A 95 8.19 16.44 25.87
C SER A 95 9.44 17.05 25.22
N GLN A 96 9.38 17.31 23.91
CA GLN A 96 10.38 18.03 23.14
C GLN A 96 9.72 18.76 21.95
N PRO A 97 10.35 19.80 21.38
CA PRO A 97 9.87 20.43 20.16
C PRO A 97 9.70 19.40 19.04
N LEU A 98 8.65 19.56 18.24
CA LEU A 98 8.41 18.76 17.02
C LEU A 98 8.68 19.54 15.73
N SER A 99 9.22 20.74 15.85
CA SER A 99 9.79 21.49 14.74
C SER A 99 11.26 21.80 15.03
N GLY A 100 12.08 21.80 13.97
CA GLY A 100 13.53 21.90 14.05
C GLY A 100 14.25 20.79 13.28
N GLU A 101 15.55 20.67 13.53
CA GLU A 101 16.43 19.68 12.90
C GLU A 101 16.56 18.45 13.82
N PHE A 102 16.31 17.26 13.27
CA PHE A 102 16.33 15.99 14.02
C PHE A 102 17.26 14.95 13.39
N ASP A 103 17.91 14.15 14.23
CA ASP A 103 18.62 12.93 13.80
C ASP A 103 17.67 11.73 13.87
N LEU A 104 17.15 11.31 12.71
CA LEU A 104 16.15 10.26 12.58
C LEU A 104 16.74 8.90 12.18
N ARG A 105 18.03 8.67 12.44
CA ARG A 105 18.63 7.32 12.32
C ARG A 105 18.05 6.35 13.34
N ALA A 106 17.53 6.87 14.44
CA ALA A 106 16.75 6.15 15.42
C ALA A 106 15.37 6.82 15.55
N PRO A 107 14.35 6.09 16.01
CA PRO A 107 13.04 6.68 16.23
C PRO A 107 13.09 7.87 17.18
N LEU A 108 12.37 8.93 16.84
CA LEU A 108 12.16 10.10 17.70
C LEU A 108 10.93 9.86 18.58
N TYR A 109 11.13 9.77 19.89
CA TYR A 109 10.06 9.55 20.86
C TYR A 109 9.56 10.88 21.42
N VAL A 110 8.28 11.18 21.29
CA VAL A 110 7.67 12.40 21.82
C VAL A 110 6.46 12.05 22.68
N THR A 111 6.29 12.72 23.80
CA THR A 111 5.09 12.58 24.64
C THR A 111 4.22 13.80 24.42
N LEU A 112 2.96 13.60 24.03
CA LEU A 112 1.95 14.64 24.05
C LEU A 112 1.23 14.58 25.40
N SER A 113 1.18 15.71 26.10
CA SER A 113 0.64 15.80 27.46
C SER A 113 -0.40 16.91 27.57
N LEU A 114 -1.53 16.60 28.22
CA LEU A 114 -2.54 17.57 28.63
C LEU A 114 -3.03 17.24 30.05
N TYR A 115 -3.86 16.19 30.17
CA TYR A 115 -4.24 15.54 31.44
C TYR A 115 -3.68 14.13 31.56
N GLN A 116 -3.45 13.49 30.41
CA GLN A 116 -2.81 12.20 30.26
C GLN A 116 -1.63 12.35 29.30
N ASP A 117 -0.72 11.38 29.37
CA ASP A 117 0.46 11.28 28.52
C ASP A 117 0.21 10.27 27.41
N TYR A 118 0.55 10.67 26.18
CA TYR A 118 0.45 9.83 25.00
C TYR A 118 1.81 9.78 24.32
N GLU A 119 2.43 8.61 24.35
CA GLU A 119 3.73 8.37 23.75
C GLU A 119 3.59 8.15 22.25
N TRP A 120 4.27 8.99 21.48
CA TRP A 120 4.30 8.97 20.03
C TRP A 120 5.71 8.67 19.54
N THR A 121 5.80 7.94 18.44
CA THR A 121 7.07 7.58 17.80
C THR A 121 7.08 8.11 16.37
N ILE A 122 8.12 8.86 15.99
CA ILE A 122 8.35 9.26 14.60
C ILE A 122 9.52 8.45 14.07
N VAL A 123 9.27 7.69 13.00
CA VAL A 123 10.28 6.85 12.33
C VAL A 123 10.53 7.37 10.92
N ALA A 124 11.77 7.22 10.45
CA ALA A 124 12.15 7.61 9.10
C ALA A 124 12.71 6.42 8.32
N GLU A 125 12.22 6.27 7.09
CA GLU A 125 12.73 5.31 6.11
C GLU A 125 13.38 6.08 4.96
N GLN A 126 14.59 5.68 4.58
CA GLN A 126 15.31 6.33 3.48
C GLN A 126 15.75 5.28 2.45
N PRO A 127 14.92 5.03 1.41
CA PRO A 127 15.30 4.13 0.34
C PRO A 127 16.36 4.79 -0.56
N ILE A 128 17.52 4.15 -0.68
CA ILE A 128 18.60 4.58 -1.58
C ILE A 128 18.80 3.50 -2.64
N ALA A 129 18.49 3.83 -3.90
CA ALA A 129 18.74 2.93 -5.02
C ALA A 129 20.25 2.79 -5.24
N ARG A 130 20.75 1.55 -5.25
CA ARG A 130 22.18 1.24 -5.40
C ARG A 130 22.44 0.36 -6.61
N SER A 131 23.58 0.58 -7.25
CA SER A 131 24.08 -0.20 -8.38
C SER A 131 25.60 -0.33 -8.32
N PHE A 132 26.09 -1.52 -8.68
CA PHE A 132 27.48 -1.74 -9.03
C PHE A 132 27.47 -2.73 -10.18
N THR A 133 27.78 -2.29 -11.40
CA THR A 133 27.73 -3.16 -12.59
C THR A 133 29.04 -3.10 -13.33
N VAL A 134 29.40 -4.22 -13.97
CA VAL A 134 30.59 -4.31 -14.82
C VAL A 134 30.24 -4.79 -16.23
N ALA A 135 31.10 -4.49 -17.19
CA ALA A 135 31.02 -5.04 -18.54
C ALA A 135 31.14 -6.57 -18.50
N GLY A 136 30.40 -7.28 -19.37
CA GLY A 136 30.41 -8.74 -19.38
C GLY A 136 29.88 -9.40 -18.10
N GLN A 137 29.00 -8.73 -17.33
CA GLN A 137 28.41 -9.34 -16.14
C GLN A 137 27.20 -10.24 -16.46
N ILE A 138 27.09 -11.32 -15.70
CA ILE A 138 26.03 -12.31 -15.74
C ILE A 138 25.16 -12.15 -14.50
N GLY A 139 23.85 -12.01 -14.72
CA GLY A 139 22.86 -11.82 -13.66
C GLY A 139 22.99 -10.48 -12.95
N SER A 140 22.17 -10.31 -11.91
CA SER A 140 22.16 -9.11 -11.07
C SER A 140 23.36 -9.06 -10.13
N THR A 141 23.71 -7.85 -9.70
CA THR A 141 24.71 -7.65 -8.63
C THR A 141 24.08 -7.95 -7.28
N LEU A 142 24.80 -8.68 -6.43
CA LEU A 142 24.40 -8.90 -5.04
C LEU A 142 24.92 -7.74 -4.18
N ILE A 143 24.02 -6.94 -3.63
CA ILE A 143 24.37 -5.80 -2.77
C ILE A 143 23.87 -6.07 -1.35
N ASP A 144 24.79 -6.09 -0.39
CA ASP A 144 24.48 -6.16 1.04
C ASP A 144 24.85 -4.81 1.66
N THR A 145 23.83 -4.04 2.06
CA THR A 145 23.99 -2.71 2.65
C THR A 145 24.51 -2.75 4.09
N GLN A 146 24.26 -3.84 4.83
CA GLN A 146 24.72 -4.01 6.20
C GLN A 146 26.20 -4.40 6.24
N ALA A 147 26.59 -5.36 5.41
CA ALA A 147 27.99 -5.74 5.23
C ALA A 147 28.78 -4.74 4.37
N ARG A 148 28.08 -3.85 3.65
CA ARG A 148 28.63 -2.91 2.65
C ARG A 148 29.45 -3.63 1.59
N THR A 149 28.85 -4.68 1.02
CA THR A 149 29.46 -5.45 -0.08
C THR A 149 28.63 -5.31 -1.35
N ALA A 150 29.31 -5.33 -2.50
CA ALA A 150 28.68 -5.50 -3.80
C ALA A 150 29.45 -6.53 -4.62
N THR A 151 28.78 -7.58 -5.09
CA THR A 151 29.39 -8.68 -5.86
C THR A 151 28.74 -8.79 -7.24
N ALA A 152 29.54 -8.59 -8.28
CA ALA A 152 29.17 -8.84 -9.66
C ALA A 152 29.81 -10.14 -10.16
N TYR A 153 29.12 -10.85 -11.05
CA TYR A 153 29.63 -12.10 -11.63
C TYR A 153 29.96 -11.92 -13.10
N VAL A 154 31.09 -12.44 -13.55
CA VAL A 154 31.53 -12.41 -14.95
C VAL A 154 31.87 -13.82 -15.42
N ALA A 155 32.07 -14.02 -16.72
CA ALA A 155 32.42 -15.32 -17.26
C ALA A 155 33.69 -15.93 -16.65
N GLU A 156 33.76 -17.25 -16.56
CA GLU A 156 35.04 -17.94 -16.42
C GLU A 156 35.97 -17.55 -17.59
N GLY A 157 37.22 -17.19 -17.28
CA GLY A 157 38.20 -16.74 -18.26
C GLY A 157 38.20 -15.23 -18.55
N THR A 158 37.26 -14.45 -18.00
CA THR A 158 37.34 -12.98 -18.06
C THR A 158 38.63 -12.49 -17.43
N ASP A 159 39.36 -11.59 -18.12
CA ASP A 159 40.55 -10.96 -17.57
C ASP A 159 40.16 -9.95 -16.48
N LEU A 160 40.28 -10.37 -15.23
CA LEU A 160 39.96 -9.53 -14.08
C LEU A 160 40.88 -8.30 -13.96
N LYS A 161 41.98 -8.20 -14.71
CA LYS A 161 42.81 -6.98 -14.76
C LYS A 161 42.16 -5.85 -15.56
N ALA A 162 41.24 -6.19 -16.47
CA ALA A 162 40.67 -5.28 -17.44
C ALA A 162 39.12 -5.32 -17.40
N VAL A 163 38.56 -5.18 -16.20
CA VAL A 163 37.10 -5.14 -16.00
C VAL A 163 36.63 -3.69 -15.88
N THR A 164 35.79 -3.27 -16.83
CA THR A 164 35.19 -1.94 -16.83
C THR A 164 33.97 -1.89 -15.92
N VAL A 165 33.97 -0.97 -14.96
CA VAL A 165 32.79 -0.60 -14.16
C VAL A 165 31.87 0.26 -15.03
N THR A 166 30.63 -0.20 -15.23
CA THR A 166 29.62 0.49 -16.05
C THR A 166 28.63 1.30 -15.21
N SER A 167 28.51 0.98 -13.91
CA SER A 167 27.73 1.77 -12.96
C SER A 167 28.31 1.63 -11.56
N LEU A 168 28.40 2.75 -10.83
CA LEU A 168 28.78 2.80 -9.42
C LEU A 168 27.89 3.83 -8.70
N LYS A 169 26.91 3.32 -7.95
CA LYS A 169 26.05 4.10 -7.06
C LYS A 169 25.83 3.33 -5.76
N LEU A 170 26.48 3.73 -4.68
CA LEU A 170 26.34 3.08 -3.36
C LEU A 170 25.77 4.01 -2.28
N GLY A 171 25.63 5.29 -2.61
CA GLY A 171 24.98 6.31 -1.79
C GLY A 171 24.06 7.20 -2.63
N PRO A 172 23.51 8.26 -2.02
CA PRO A 172 22.60 9.20 -2.66
C PRO A 172 23.11 9.76 -4.00
N ALA A 173 22.24 9.75 -5.01
CA ALA A 173 22.54 10.32 -6.33
C ALA A 173 23.00 11.79 -6.22
N ASP A 174 23.93 12.17 -7.10
CA ASP A 174 24.48 13.53 -7.31
C ASP A 174 25.31 14.13 -6.17
N ILE A 175 25.15 13.67 -4.92
CA ILE A 175 25.84 14.23 -3.75
C ILE A 175 26.88 13.29 -3.13
N THR A 176 26.97 12.05 -3.65
CA THR A 176 27.94 11.07 -3.18
C THR A 176 29.22 11.13 -4.00
N ALA A 177 30.36 11.28 -3.31
CA ALA A 177 31.69 11.16 -3.91
C ALA A 177 32.28 9.76 -3.66
N TYR A 178 32.99 9.23 -4.65
CA TYR A 178 33.63 7.91 -4.58
C TYR A 178 35.15 8.06 -4.69
N SER A 179 35.88 7.32 -3.87
CA SER A 179 37.34 7.18 -4.01
C SER A 179 37.76 5.74 -3.74
N PRO A 180 38.36 5.03 -4.71
CA PRO A 180 38.54 5.42 -6.12
C PRO A 180 37.22 5.64 -6.88
N THR A 181 37.27 6.38 -8.00
CA THR A 181 36.13 6.51 -8.94
C THR A 181 35.88 5.23 -9.73
N ALA A 182 34.78 5.15 -10.47
CA ALA A 182 34.49 4.01 -11.36
C ALA A 182 35.58 3.80 -12.42
N GLU A 183 36.15 4.88 -12.97
CA GLU A 183 37.23 4.84 -13.95
C GLU A 183 38.54 4.35 -13.33
N GLU A 184 38.87 4.80 -12.13
CA GLU A 184 40.06 4.36 -11.38
C GLU A 184 39.95 2.88 -10.96
N LEU A 185 38.76 2.43 -10.56
CA LEU A 185 38.47 1.02 -10.33
C LEU A 185 38.67 0.21 -11.61
N SER A 186 38.16 0.69 -12.74
CA SER A 186 38.30 0.03 -14.05
C SER A 186 39.77 -0.08 -14.49
N ALA A 187 40.59 0.93 -14.19
CA ALA A 187 42.01 0.96 -14.53
C ALA A 187 42.88 0.02 -13.67
N THR A 188 42.39 -0.38 -12.49
CA THR A 188 43.15 -1.21 -11.53
C THR A 188 42.67 -2.67 -11.48
N GLY A 189 41.59 -3.01 -12.18
CA GLY A 189 41.03 -4.37 -12.23
C GLY A 189 40.44 -4.85 -10.90
N PHE A 190 40.06 -6.12 -10.84
CA PHE A 190 39.34 -6.78 -9.72
C PHE A 190 39.88 -8.19 -9.40
N GLU A 191 41.17 -8.43 -9.65
CA GLU A 191 41.85 -9.69 -9.24
C GLU A 191 41.75 -9.95 -7.73
N THR A 192 41.56 -8.88 -6.95
CA THR A 192 41.30 -8.91 -5.51
C THR A 192 40.16 -7.96 -5.19
N VAL A 193 39.59 -8.07 -3.98
CA VAL A 193 38.58 -7.13 -3.49
C VAL A 193 39.04 -5.69 -3.66
N ARG A 194 38.12 -4.82 -4.09
CA ARG A 194 38.36 -3.37 -4.16
C ARG A 194 37.63 -2.68 -3.03
N LEU A 195 38.33 -1.78 -2.36
CA LEU A 195 37.74 -0.93 -1.32
C LEU A 195 37.39 0.40 -1.96
N VAL A 196 36.14 0.84 -1.80
CA VAL A 196 35.70 2.16 -2.23
C VAL A 196 35.16 2.95 -1.04
N ASP A 197 35.69 4.14 -0.85
CA ASP A 197 35.20 5.10 0.13
C ASP A 197 34.06 5.90 -0.51
N VAL A 198 32.88 5.79 0.10
CA VAL A 198 31.62 6.40 -0.30
C VAL A 198 31.36 7.56 0.65
N THR A 199 31.51 8.79 0.16
CA THR A 199 31.42 10.00 0.98
C THR A 199 30.18 10.80 0.64
N CYS A 200 29.30 11.00 1.63
CA CYS A 200 28.08 11.81 1.51
C CYS A 200 27.87 12.60 2.80
N HIS A 201 27.41 13.85 2.70
CA HIS A 201 27.19 14.74 3.86
C HIS A 201 28.42 14.84 4.81
N GLY A 202 29.63 14.85 4.22
CA GLY A 202 30.89 14.91 4.96
C GLY A 202 31.26 13.64 5.74
N ARG A 203 30.58 12.52 5.48
CA ARG A 203 30.83 11.23 6.14
C ARG A 203 31.24 10.20 5.12
N THR A 204 32.23 9.39 5.47
CA THR A 204 32.78 8.36 4.60
C THR A 204 32.45 6.98 5.14
N GLU A 205 31.88 6.13 4.31
CA GLU A 205 31.67 4.72 4.56
C GLU A 205 32.45 3.90 3.54
N ARG A 206 33.08 2.81 4.00
CA ARG A 206 33.86 1.95 3.11
C ARG A 206 33.04 0.75 2.66
N TRP A 207 33.05 0.52 1.35
CA TRP A 207 32.42 -0.62 0.69
C TRP A 207 33.45 -1.57 0.09
N MET A 208 33.11 -2.85 0.04
CA MET A 208 33.89 -3.92 -0.57
C MET A 208 33.25 -4.35 -1.90
N LEU A 209 33.97 -4.18 -3.00
CA LEU A 209 33.52 -4.56 -4.34
C LEU A 209 34.24 -5.83 -4.78
N HIS A 210 33.44 -6.81 -5.24
CA HIS A 210 33.91 -8.08 -5.75
C HIS A 210 33.45 -8.27 -7.19
N VAL A 211 34.36 -8.72 -8.05
CA VAL A 211 34.03 -9.28 -9.36
C VAL A 211 34.51 -10.71 -9.36
N GLN A 212 33.58 -11.66 -9.52
CA GLN A 212 33.86 -13.08 -9.38
C GLN A 212 33.53 -13.82 -10.68
N PRO A 213 34.44 -14.67 -11.19
CA PRO A 213 34.11 -15.57 -12.29
C PRO A 213 33.00 -16.54 -11.89
N THR A 214 32.14 -16.90 -12.85
CA THR A 214 31.08 -17.88 -12.69
C THR A 214 30.94 -18.74 -13.95
N ASN A 215 30.57 -20.00 -13.76
CA ASN A 215 30.19 -20.92 -14.83
C ASN A 215 28.70 -20.82 -15.20
N VAL A 216 27.93 -19.99 -14.50
CA VAL A 216 26.52 -19.71 -14.83
C VAL A 216 26.43 -19.05 -16.21
N LYS A 217 25.63 -19.62 -17.11
CA LYS A 217 25.47 -19.09 -18.47
C LYS A 217 24.23 -18.25 -18.68
N ILE A 218 23.21 -18.37 -17.83
CA ILE A 218 21.96 -17.60 -17.90
C ILE A 218 21.74 -16.94 -16.55
N GLY A 219 21.57 -15.61 -16.53
CA GLY A 219 21.27 -14.87 -15.31
C GLY A 219 20.27 -13.75 -15.56
N VAL A 220 19.27 -13.62 -14.69
CA VAL A 220 18.37 -12.45 -14.68
C VAL A 220 19.15 -11.26 -14.14
N ARG A 221 19.32 -10.24 -14.98
CA ARG A 221 20.12 -9.04 -14.72
C ARG A 221 19.30 -7.97 -14.01
N GLU A 222 18.12 -7.69 -14.55
CA GLU A 222 17.21 -6.66 -14.06
C GLU A 222 15.78 -7.20 -14.11
N ILE A 223 14.97 -6.77 -13.15
CA ILE A 223 13.55 -7.06 -13.08
C ILE A 223 12.80 -5.80 -12.67
N ASP A 224 11.73 -5.47 -13.39
CA ASP A 224 10.80 -4.43 -13.00
C ASP A 224 9.40 -5.04 -12.88
N LEU A 225 9.01 -5.36 -11.65
CA LEU A 225 7.74 -5.99 -11.33
C LEU A 225 6.55 -5.06 -11.50
N TRP A 226 6.76 -3.74 -11.61
CA TRP A 226 5.67 -2.83 -11.97
C TRP A 226 5.40 -2.84 -13.46
N ASN A 227 6.44 -2.87 -14.29
CA ASN A 227 6.29 -2.94 -15.74
C ASN A 227 6.21 -4.38 -16.26
N ASN A 228 6.31 -5.37 -15.38
CA ASN A 228 6.34 -6.79 -15.66
C ASN A 228 7.43 -7.19 -16.68
N THR A 229 8.58 -6.51 -16.62
CA THR A 229 9.72 -6.72 -17.54
C THR A 229 10.93 -7.32 -16.83
N ALA A 230 11.78 -7.98 -17.61
CA ALA A 230 13.09 -8.42 -17.16
C ALA A 230 14.13 -8.30 -18.27
N VAL A 231 15.39 -8.17 -17.86
CA VAL A 231 16.56 -8.33 -18.73
C VAL A 231 17.31 -9.57 -18.27
N VAL A 232 17.61 -10.46 -19.21
CA VAL A 232 18.40 -11.68 -19.00
C VAL A 232 19.72 -11.51 -19.71
N THR A 233 20.83 -11.81 -19.05
CA THR A 233 22.16 -11.91 -19.65
C THR A 233 22.50 -13.35 -19.89
N THR A 234 23.04 -13.65 -21.07
CA THR A 234 23.42 -15.00 -21.46
C THR A 234 24.81 -15.03 -22.07
N MET A 235 25.63 -16.00 -21.65
CA MET A 235 26.93 -16.26 -22.23
C MET A 235 26.84 -17.34 -23.32
N VAL A 236 27.38 -17.03 -24.51
CA VAL A 236 27.57 -17.98 -25.61
C VAL A 236 28.86 -17.66 -26.35
N THR A 237 29.40 -18.62 -27.10
CA THR A 237 30.54 -18.33 -27.98
C THR A 237 30.10 -17.37 -29.11
N PRO A 238 31.01 -16.61 -29.72
CA PRO A 238 30.68 -15.78 -30.89
C PRO A 238 30.09 -16.57 -32.06
N GLU A 239 30.51 -17.83 -32.22
CA GLU A 239 30.02 -18.73 -33.27
C GLU A 239 28.57 -19.19 -33.00
N ASP A 240 28.27 -19.49 -31.74
CA ASP A 240 26.93 -19.93 -31.31
C ASP A 240 25.93 -18.78 -31.29
N TYR A 241 26.40 -17.54 -31.08
CA TYR A 241 25.53 -16.38 -30.94
C TYR A 241 24.55 -16.26 -32.09
N ALA A 242 24.92 -16.49 -33.36
CA ALA A 242 23.99 -16.34 -34.47
C ALA A 242 22.70 -17.19 -34.34
N THR A 243 22.79 -18.35 -33.68
CA THR A 243 21.67 -19.30 -33.51
C THR A 243 21.16 -19.40 -32.07
N ALA A 244 21.74 -18.63 -31.15
CA ALA A 244 21.35 -18.63 -29.75
C ALA A 244 19.97 -17.99 -29.55
N GLU A 245 19.12 -18.63 -28.75
CA GLU A 245 17.80 -18.12 -28.35
C GLU A 245 17.54 -18.43 -26.87
N ILE A 246 17.09 -17.44 -26.10
CA ILE A 246 16.58 -17.67 -24.75
C ILE A 246 15.07 -17.77 -24.78
N GLN A 247 14.57 -18.83 -24.14
CA GLN A 247 13.16 -18.99 -23.85
C GLN A 247 12.93 -19.07 -22.35
N TYR A 248 11.76 -18.63 -21.91
CA TYR A 248 11.32 -18.68 -20.52
C TYR A 248 9.89 -19.21 -20.41
N ARG A 249 9.51 -19.70 -19.23
CA ARG A 249 8.13 -20.01 -18.88
C ARG A 249 7.92 -19.91 -17.38
N LEU A 250 6.66 -19.73 -16.96
CA LEU A 250 6.28 -19.95 -15.57
C LEU A 250 6.54 -21.42 -15.22
N LYS A 251 7.19 -21.68 -14.08
CA LYS A 251 7.55 -23.04 -13.67
C LYS A 251 6.31 -23.93 -13.60
N GLY A 252 6.38 -25.08 -14.27
CA GLY A 252 5.28 -26.04 -14.35
C GLY A 252 4.29 -25.82 -15.50
N THR A 253 4.39 -24.74 -16.28
CA THR A 253 3.58 -24.60 -17.51
C THR A 253 4.26 -25.28 -18.70
N ALA A 254 3.48 -25.61 -19.74
CA ALA A 254 4.01 -26.31 -20.92
C ALA A 254 4.72 -25.36 -21.89
N ASP A 255 4.15 -24.19 -22.11
CA ASP A 255 4.48 -23.33 -23.25
C ASP A 255 5.65 -22.39 -22.95
N TRP A 256 6.72 -22.56 -23.73
CA TRP A 256 7.89 -21.69 -23.72
C TRP A 256 7.63 -20.40 -24.49
N GLN A 257 8.17 -19.30 -23.97
CA GLN A 257 8.10 -17.96 -24.53
C GLN A 257 9.50 -17.53 -24.98
N THR A 258 9.65 -17.11 -26.23
CA THR A 258 10.92 -16.57 -26.73
C THR A 258 11.13 -15.14 -26.27
N THR A 259 12.31 -14.86 -25.70
CA THR A 259 12.74 -13.52 -25.31
C THR A 259 13.14 -12.68 -26.53
N GLN A 260 13.15 -11.36 -26.40
CA GLN A 260 13.68 -10.48 -27.45
C GLN A 260 15.20 -10.37 -27.30
N LYS A 261 15.93 -11.02 -28.21
CA LYS A 261 17.39 -11.06 -28.22
C LYS A 261 18.01 -9.71 -28.61
N GLY A 262 18.95 -9.25 -27.79
CA GLY A 262 19.79 -8.08 -28.01
C GLY A 262 21.17 -8.45 -28.57
N ALA A 263 22.05 -7.44 -28.69
CA ALA A 263 23.41 -7.60 -29.19
C ALA A 263 24.32 -8.36 -28.20
N GLN A 264 25.32 -9.06 -28.75
CA GLN A 264 26.42 -9.63 -27.97
C GLN A 264 27.52 -8.58 -27.77
N ASP A 265 28.08 -8.52 -26.57
CA ASP A 265 29.25 -7.72 -26.25
C ASP A 265 30.56 -8.49 -26.56
N GLU A 266 31.68 -7.80 -26.43
CA GLU A 266 33.02 -8.37 -26.66
C GLU A 266 33.40 -9.48 -25.67
N SER A 267 32.66 -9.58 -24.55
CA SER A 267 32.85 -10.62 -23.53
C SER A 267 32.02 -11.88 -23.84
N GLY A 268 31.34 -11.94 -24.98
CA GLY A 268 30.53 -13.09 -25.38
C GLY A 268 29.15 -13.14 -24.70
N ILE A 269 28.74 -12.06 -24.04
CA ILE A 269 27.45 -11.98 -23.35
C ILE A 269 26.48 -11.18 -24.19
N PHE A 270 25.27 -11.71 -24.39
CA PHE A 270 24.18 -10.94 -24.97
C PHE A 270 23.05 -10.76 -23.97
N THR A 271 22.34 -9.64 -24.09
CA THR A 271 21.13 -9.38 -23.33
C THR A 271 19.90 -9.88 -24.06
N SER A 272 18.87 -10.26 -23.34
CA SER A 272 17.54 -10.53 -23.89
C SER A 272 16.49 -9.90 -23.01
N SER A 273 15.53 -9.20 -23.60
CA SER A 273 14.44 -8.55 -22.86
C SER A 273 13.18 -9.41 -22.85
N ILE A 274 12.47 -9.33 -21.73
CA ILE A 274 11.13 -9.87 -21.53
C ILE A 274 10.20 -8.68 -21.30
N ALA A 275 9.10 -8.64 -22.04
CA ALA A 275 8.06 -7.64 -21.90
C ALA A 275 6.70 -8.32 -21.72
N PRO A 276 5.74 -7.68 -21.02
CA PRO A 276 4.40 -8.22 -20.90
C PRO A 276 3.64 -8.14 -22.22
N GLU A 277 2.65 -9.01 -22.35
CA GLU A 277 1.66 -8.93 -23.41
C GLU A 277 0.30 -8.47 -22.86
N TRP A 278 -0.45 -7.75 -23.69
CA TRP A 278 -1.72 -7.15 -23.31
C TRP A 278 -2.83 -7.58 -24.26
N THR A 279 -3.94 -8.03 -23.71
CA THR A 279 -5.18 -8.23 -24.46
C THR A 279 -6.00 -6.94 -24.44
N SER A 280 -6.38 -6.43 -25.61
CA SER A 280 -7.27 -5.27 -25.73
C SER A 280 -8.72 -5.69 -25.72
N LEU A 281 -9.57 -4.95 -25.01
CA LEU A 281 -11.01 -5.15 -24.93
C LEU A 281 -11.74 -3.80 -24.77
N THR A 282 -13.07 -3.84 -24.80
CA THR A 282 -13.95 -2.73 -24.47
C THR A 282 -14.80 -3.16 -23.28
N ASN A 283 -14.84 -2.36 -22.22
CA ASN A 283 -15.67 -2.66 -21.05
C ASN A 283 -17.16 -2.37 -21.32
N ASP A 284 -18.02 -2.69 -20.36
CA ASP A 284 -19.48 -2.51 -20.48
C ASP A 284 -19.91 -1.06 -20.69
N ALA A 285 -19.08 -0.09 -20.26
CA ALA A 285 -19.30 1.35 -20.48
C ALA A 285 -18.85 1.83 -21.87
N GLY A 286 -18.32 0.95 -22.73
CA GLY A 286 -17.83 1.30 -24.05
C GLY A 286 -16.41 1.88 -24.07
N ILE A 287 -15.67 1.81 -22.96
CA ILE A 287 -14.32 2.37 -22.82
C ILE A 287 -13.26 1.32 -23.17
N PRO A 288 -12.27 1.64 -24.03
CA PRO A 288 -11.14 0.75 -24.30
C PRO A 288 -10.30 0.49 -23.04
N VAL A 289 -10.02 -0.77 -22.78
CA VAL A 289 -9.21 -1.24 -21.65
C VAL A 289 -8.28 -2.36 -22.09
N LYS A 290 -7.24 -2.64 -21.31
CA LYS A 290 -6.35 -3.78 -21.52
C LYS A 290 -6.22 -4.67 -20.29
N ARG A 291 -5.98 -5.96 -20.51
CA ARG A 291 -5.65 -6.95 -19.46
C ARG A 291 -4.28 -7.54 -19.72
N LEU A 292 -3.53 -7.77 -18.65
CA LEU A 292 -2.27 -8.51 -18.71
C LEU A 292 -2.53 -9.98 -19.11
N VAL A 293 -1.70 -10.50 -20.01
CA VAL A 293 -1.63 -11.94 -20.29
C VAL A 293 -0.66 -12.56 -19.29
N THR A 294 -1.18 -13.20 -18.24
CA THR A 294 -0.38 -13.63 -17.05
C THR A 294 0.71 -14.67 -17.34
N THR A 295 0.78 -15.21 -18.56
CA THR A 295 1.86 -16.10 -19.00
C THR A 295 2.97 -15.38 -19.80
N LYS A 296 2.86 -14.05 -19.97
CA LYS A 296 3.75 -13.23 -20.80
C LYS A 296 4.27 -12.05 -19.98
N GLY A 297 5.58 -12.00 -19.75
CA GLY A 297 6.20 -11.07 -18.82
C GLY A 297 6.69 -11.77 -17.56
N VAL A 298 7.12 -10.98 -16.58
CA VAL A 298 7.54 -11.45 -15.25
C VAL A 298 6.70 -10.82 -14.15
N TYR A 299 6.31 -11.62 -13.17
CA TYR A 299 5.32 -11.29 -12.16
C TYR A 299 5.86 -11.65 -10.78
N ALA A 300 5.40 -10.92 -9.77
CA ALA A 300 5.93 -11.02 -8.41
C ALA A 300 5.56 -12.36 -7.77
N GLY A 301 6.47 -12.91 -6.96
CA GLY A 301 6.30 -14.18 -6.25
C GLY A 301 6.34 -15.43 -7.13
N GLN A 302 6.51 -15.28 -8.44
CA GLN A 302 6.51 -16.39 -9.39
C GLN A 302 7.92 -16.94 -9.64
N THR A 303 8.01 -18.24 -9.90
CA THR A 303 9.25 -18.91 -10.34
C THR A 303 9.22 -19.15 -11.84
N TYR A 304 10.29 -18.78 -12.52
CA TYR A 304 10.47 -18.94 -13.96
C TYR A 304 11.57 -19.95 -14.26
N GLU A 305 11.33 -20.79 -15.26
CA GLU A 305 12.34 -21.64 -15.88
C GLU A 305 12.82 -20.97 -17.16
N PHE A 306 14.14 -21.00 -17.39
CA PHE A 306 14.80 -20.51 -18.59
C PHE A 306 15.52 -21.65 -19.29
N ARG A 307 15.58 -21.58 -20.62
CA ARG A 307 16.45 -22.44 -21.42
C ARG A 307 17.15 -21.65 -22.50
N LEU A 308 18.41 -22.00 -22.75
CA LEU A 308 19.17 -21.57 -23.90
C LEU A 308 19.09 -22.64 -24.98
N LEU A 309 18.70 -22.23 -26.18
CA LEU A 309 18.79 -23.02 -27.39
C LEU A 309 19.94 -22.51 -28.26
N VAL A 310 20.78 -23.41 -28.75
CA VAL A 310 21.81 -23.12 -29.79
C VAL A 310 21.58 -24.10 -30.93
N GLY A 311 21.42 -23.57 -32.16
CA GLY A 311 21.04 -24.40 -33.31
C GLY A 311 19.73 -25.17 -33.11
N GLY A 312 18.83 -24.69 -32.24
CA GLY A 312 17.57 -25.36 -31.87
C GLY A 312 17.70 -26.46 -30.81
N GLN A 313 18.92 -26.75 -30.31
CA GLN A 313 19.13 -27.72 -29.23
C GLN A 313 19.26 -27.01 -27.88
N GLN A 314 18.63 -27.55 -26.86
CA GLN A 314 18.79 -27.05 -25.49
C GLN A 314 20.19 -27.35 -24.97
N THR A 315 20.93 -26.30 -24.60
CA THR A 315 22.30 -26.40 -24.10
C THR A 315 22.42 -26.06 -22.62
N GLU A 316 21.55 -25.20 -22.10
CA GLU A 316 21.56 -24.76 -20.70
C GLU A 316 20.15 -24.51 -20.18
N THR A 317 20.02 -24.55 -18.86
CA THR A 317 18.80 -24.19 -18.14
C THR A 317 19.11 -23.36 -16.91
N ALA A 318 18.18 -22.50 -16.52
CA ALA A 318 18.24 -21.79 -15.25
C ALA A 318 16.85 -21.65 -14.64
N GLU A 319 16.80 -21.38 -13.34
CA GLU A 319 15.58 -20.98 -12.66
C GLU A 319 15.78 -19.64 -11.97
N TYR A 320 14.72 -18.86 -11.88
CA TYR A 320 14.71 -17.60 -11.13
C TYR A 320 13.38 -17.44 -10.43
N THR A 321 13.42 -17.10 -9.14
CA THR A 321 12.21 -16.74 -8.39
C THR A 321 12.18 -15.24 -8.20
N ALA A 322 11.13 -14.61 -8.75
CA ALA A 322 10.90 -13.19 -8.57
C ALA A 322 10.58 -12.87 -7.11
N PRO A 323 10.99 -11.70 -6.60
CA PRO A 323 10.57 -11.23 -5.27
C PRO A 323 9.06 -11.28 -5.09
N ALA A 324 8.60 -11.56 -3.88
CA ALA A 324 7.17 -11.55 -3.55
C ALA A 324 6.54 -10.18 -3.83
N GLY A 325 5.26 -10.19 -4.18
CA GLY A 325 4.50 -8.96 -4.41
C GLY A 325 3.96 -8.37 -3.10
N ASP A 326 3.21 -7.28 -3.27
CA ASP A 326 2.58 -6.57 -2.17
C ASP A 326 1.44 -7.40 -1.56
N THR A 327 1.06 -7.08 -0.33
CA THR A 327 -0.11 -7.67 0.37
C THR A 327 -1.10 -6.59 0.74
N ILE A 328 -2.40 -6.89 0.70
CA ILE A 328 -3.44 -5.96 1.15
C ILE A 328 -3.46 -5.94 2.70
N PRO A 329 -3.26 -4.78 3.36
CA PRO A 329 -3.29 -4.65 4.82
C PRO A 329 -4.57 -5.25 5.40
N ASP A 330 -4.42 -6.16 6.37
CA ASP A 330 -5.53 -6.89 7.02
C ASP A 330 -6.57 -7.45 6.03
N GLY A 331 -6.15 -7.84 4.82
CA GLY A 331 -7.03 -8.39 3.79
C GLY A 331 -7.72 -9.70 4.20
N ASN A 332 -7.24 -10.36 5.25
CA ASN A 332 -7.84 -11.56 5.84
C ASN A 332 -8.88 -11.27 6.94
N MET A 333 -9.17 -10.01 7.26
CA MET A 333 -10.21 -9.60 8.22
C MET A 333 -10.09 -10.19 9.64
N GLU A 334 -8.93 -10.72 10.02
CA GLU A 334 -8.70 -11.40 11.30
C GLU A 334 -8.58 -10.41 12.47
N ASN A 335 -8.14 -9.19 12.20
CA ASN A 335 -7.89 -8.19 13.22
C ASN A 335 -9.22 -7.59 13.74
N PRO A 336 -9.62 -7.85 15.00
CA PRO A 336 -10.87 -7.31 15.55
C PRO A 336 -10.83 -5.79 15.78
N GLY A 337 -9.63 -5.19 15.76
CA GLY A 337 -9.40 -3.76 16.00
C GLY A 337 -9.58 -2.88 14.77
N LEU A 338 -9.96 -3.43 13.61
CA LEU A 338 -10.15 -2.64 12.40
C LEU A 338 -11.27 -1.60 12.56
N SER A 339 -11.01 -0.36 12.12
CA SER A 339 -11.96 0.75 12.18
C SER A 339 -13.32 0.41 11.58
N CYS A 340 -13.33 -0.35 10.47
CA CYS A 340 -14.54 -0.80 9.80
C CYS A 340 -15.51 -1.62 10.68
N PHE A 341 -15.05 -2.24 11.77
CA PHE A 341 -15.90 -2.97 12.71
C PHE A 341 -16.43 -2.09 13.86
N THR A 342 -15.99 -0.83 13.92
CA THR A 342 -16.35 0.14 14.96
C THR A 342 -17.13 1.32 14.36
N SER A 343 -17.50 2.31 15.19
CA SER A 343 -18.05 3.59 14.71
C SER A 343 -16.98 4.65 14.42
N GLU A 344 -15.70 4.37 14.71
CA GLU A 344 -14.58 5.31 14.60
C GLU A 344 -13.89 5.16 13.24
N ASN A 345 -14.50 5.74 12.19
CA ASN A 345 -14.06 5.59 10.80
C ASN A 345 -13.45 6.86 10.18
N THR A 346 -13.37 7.97 10.94
CA THR A 346 -12.80 9.24 10.46
C THR A 346 -11.29 9.18 10.22
N ASN A 347 -10.61 8.30 10.93
CA ASN A 347 -9.14 8.14 10.92
C ASN A 347 -8.73 6.69 10.62
N ALA A 348 -9.49 5.98 9.79
CA ALA A 348 -9.20 4.59 9.46
C ALA A 348 -7.83 4.46 8.75
N GLU A 349 -6.99 3.56 9.24
CA GLU A 349 -5.65 3.31 8.67
C GLU A 349 -5.74 2.73 7.26
N PHE A 350 -6.67 1.80 7.05
CA PHE A 350 -6.95 1.24 5.73
C PHE A 350 -8.46 1.04 5.55
N TRP A 351 -9.05 0.10 6.30
CA TRP A 351 -10.46 -0.28 6.19
C TRP A 351 -11.38 0.58 7.06
N ALA A 352 -12.36 1.23 6.42
CA ALA A 352 -13.50 1.87 7.05
C ALA A 352 -14.81 1.11 6.76
N SER A 353 -15.88 1.51 7.43
CA SER A 353 -17.27 1.22 7.08
C SER A 353 -18.14 2.46 7.29
N GLY A 354 -19.38 2.41 6.83
CA GLY A 354 -20.42 3.39 7.15
C GLY A 354 -20.93 3.29 8.58
N ASN A 355 -20.35 2.41 9.42
CA ASN A 355 -20.76 2.26 10.80
C ASN A 355 -20.74 3.60 11.53
N ASN A 356 -21.82 3.88 12.24
CA ASN A 356 -21.98 5.08 13.04
C ASN A 356 -23.04 4.85 14.13
N THR A 357 -23.27 5.89 14.94
CA THR A 357 -24.23 5.86 16.06
C THR A 357 -25.67 5.54 15.68
N PHE A 358 -26.07 5.69 14.40
CA PHE A 358 -27.41 5.32 13.91
C PHE A 358 -27.46 3.95 13.22
N ALA A 359 -26.32 3.44 12.78
CA ALA A 359 -26.20 2.18 12.05
C ALA A 359 -24.83 1.55 12.37
N ASP A 360 -24.73 0.86 13.49
CA ASP A 360 -23.47 0.32 14.05
C ASP A 360 -23.19 -1.14 13.61
N LYS A 361 -23.92 -1.62 12.60
CA LYS A 361 -23.89 -3.02 12.12
C LYS A 361 -23.73 -3.15 10.61
N LEU A 362 -23.33 -2.08 9.93
CA LEU A 362 -23.12 -2.08 8.48
C LEU A 362 -21.92 -2.93 8.09
N CYS A 363 -20.90 -3.00 8.94
CA CYS A 363 -19.81 -3.97 8.86
C CYS A 363 -19.40 -4.43 10.27
N ARG A 364 -19.24 -5.73 10.47
CA ARG A 364 -18.80 -6.32 11.74
C ARG A 364 -17.88 -7.49 11.46
N GLN A 365 -16.98 -7.77 12.40
CA GLN A 365 -16.31 -9.05 12.39
C GLN A 365 -17.33 -10.16 12.62
N GLY A 366 -17.23 -11.22 11.84
CA GLY A 366 -18.14 -12.34 11.87
C GLY A 366 -17.42 -13.63 11.54
N THR A 367 -18.20 -14.70 11.44
CA THR A 367 -17.74 -16.00 10.96
C THR A 367 -18.69 -16.51 9.90
N PHE A 368 -18.15 -17.24 8.92
CA PHE A 368 -18.94 -17.90 7.89
C PHE A 368 -18.19 -19.12 7.35
N ASN A 369 -18.90 -20.15 6.90
CA ASN A 369 -18.23 -21.33 6.36
C ASN A 369 -17.42 -20.96 5.11
N GLY A 370 -16.21 -21.49 4.96
CA GLY A 370 -15.35 -21.21 3.80
C GLY A 370 -14.48 -19.96 3.93
N MET A 371 -14.62 -19.17 5.01
CA MET A 371 -13.66 -18.10 5.34
C MET A 371 -12.23 -18.65 5.50
N GLY A 372 -11.25 -17.81 5.22
CA GLY A 372 -9.88 -18.01 5.70
C GLY A 372 -9.81 -17.82 7.21
N GLY A 373 -8.82 -18.43 7.85
CA GLY A 373 -8.57 -18.21 9.27
C GLY A 373 -9.76 -18.48 10.19
N SER A 374 -10.01 -17.56 11.12
CA SER A 374 -11.04 -17.64 12.16
C SER A 374 -12.17 -16.62 12.00
N TYR A 375 -11.97 -15.56 11.20
CA TYR A 375 -12.93 -14.47 11.07
C TYR A 375 -13.01 -13.92 9.64
N CYS A 376 -14.15 -13.32 9.33
CA CYS A 376 -14.39 -12.58 8.09
C CYS A 376 -15.13 -11.28 8.38
N ALA A 377 -15.25 -10.39 7.39
CA ALA A 377 -16.14 -9.22 7.50
C ALA A 377 -17.57 -9.60 7.10
N LYS A 378 -18.54 -9.31 7.97
CA LYS A 378 -19.98 -9.40 7.71
C LYS A 378 -20.54 -8.00 7.48
N LEU A 379 -21.02 -7.77 6.27
CA LEU A 379 -21.73 -6.58 5.85
C LEU A 379 -23.23 -6.85 5.89
N ALA A 380 -24.01 -5.95 6.49
CA ALA A 380 -25.46 -6.08 6.54
C ALA A 380 -26.12 -4.73 6.28
N ALA A 381 -27.09 -4.73 5.36
CA ALA A 381 -27.94 -3.56 5.17
C ALA A 381 -28.76 -3.29 6.44
N ALA A 382 -29.12 -2.03 6.63
CA ALA A 382 -29.96 -1.57 7.72
C ALA A 382 -31.03 -0.61 7.18
N ALA A 383 -32.08 -0.40 7.96
CA ALA A 383 -33.12 0.60 7.71
C ALA A 383 -33.16 1.66 8.83
N PRO A 384 -32.16 2.57 8.94
CA PRO A 384 -32.19 3.60 9.96
C PRO A 384 -33.41 4.52 9.77
N PRO A 385 -34.07 4.94 10.87
CA PRO A 385 -35.17 5.88 10.79
C PRO A 385 -34.82 7.13 9.96
N LEU A 386 -35.74 7.60 9.12
CA LEU A 386 -35.63 8.78 8.24
C LEU A 386 -34.67 8.68 7.06
N VAL A 387 -33.68 7.76 7.08
CA VAL A 387 -32.80 7.49 5.93
C VAL A 387 -33.39 6.43 5.00
N ASN A 388 -34.18 5.50 5.56
CA ASN A 388 -34.87 4.35 4.93
C ASN A 388 -33.95 3.16 4.62
N ILE A 389 -32.73 3.41 4.15
CA ILE A 389 -31.74 2.36 3.92
C ILE A 389 -30.33 2.88 4.19
N ALA A 390 -29.48 2.00 4.71
CA ALA A 390 -28.03 2.13 4.68
C ALA A 390 -27.47 0.78 4.26
N ALA A 391 -26.79 0.73 3.11
CA ALA A 391 -26.16 -0.50 2.66
C ALA A 391 -25.02 -0.88 3.60
N GLY A 392 -24.92 -2.16 3.96
CA GLY A 392 -23.73 -2.69 4.59
C GLY A 392 -22.54 -2.55 3.66
N ASN A 393 -21.46 -1.92 4.11
CA ASN A 393 -20.32 -1.55 3.29
C ASN A 393 -18.97 -1.73 4.02
N LEU A 394 -17.92 -1.95 3.24
CA LEU A 394 -16.51 -2.02 3.66
C LEU A 394 -15.69 -1.34 2.58
N MET A 395 -14.82 -0.40 2.93
CA MET A 395 -13.99 0.25 1.92
C MET A 395 -12.64 0.71 2.45
N SER A 396 -11.66 0.82 1.56
CA SER A 396 -10.41 1.52 1.84
C SER A 396 -10.61 3.02 1.68
N GLY A 397 -10.58 3.74 2.81
CA GLY A 397 -10.83 5.17 2.87
C GLY A 397 -11.24 5.57 4.28
N ILE A 398 -11.99 6.66 4.40
CA ILE A 398 -12.57 7.10 5.68
C ILE A 398 -14.07 7.34 5.55
N PHE A 399 -14.75 7.36 6.69
CA PHE A 399 -16.16 7.67 6.77
C PHE A 399 -16.49 8.60 7.94
N TYR A 400 -17.41 9.54 7.71
CA TYR A 400 -17.97 10.40 8.74
C TYR A 400 -19.39 10.86 8.41
N LYS A 401 -20.06 11.49 9.37
CA LYS A 401 -21.37 12.12 9.16
C LYS A 401 -21.23 13.61 8.94
N ASP A 402 -21.84 14.12 7.88
CA ASP A 402 -21.98 15.55 7.59
C ASP A 402 -23.41 16.00 7.96
N GLY A 403 -23.61 16.23 9.25
CA GLY A 403 -24.92 16.45 9.85
C GLY A 403 -25.68 15.16 10.21
N PRO A 404 -26.95 15.27 10.62
CA PRO A 404 -27.66 14.16 11.26
C PRO A 404 -28.01 13.00 10.32
N TRP A 405 -28.16 13.24 9.02
CA TRP A 405 -28.73 12.27 8.08
C TRP A 405 -27.90 12.06 6.81
N THR A 406 -26.68 12.60 6.74
CA THR A 406 -25.78 12.43 5.61
C THR A 406 -24.54 11.67 6.06
N GLY A 407 -24.29 10.52 5.46
CA GLY A 407 -23.01 9.82 5.55
C GLY A 407 -22.10 10.28 4.41
N VAL A 408 -20.81 10.36 4.69
CA VAL A 408 -19.78 10.74 3.73
C VAL A 408 -18.71 9.68 3.74
N VAL A 409 -18.46 9.09 2.58
CA VAL A 409 -17.28 8.27 2.32
C VAL A 409 -16.27 9.13 1.57
N GLU A 410 -15.03 9.08 1.99
CA GLU A 410 -13.91 9.60 1.20
C GLU A 410 -13.03 8.42 0.77
N PHE A 411 -13.10 8.08 -0.51
CA PHE A 411 -12.39 6.94 -1.09
C PHE A 411 -10.93 7.28 -1.36
N GLY A 412 -10.06 6.31 -1.06
CA GLY A 412 -8.63 6.37 -1.34
C GLY A 412 -7.82 6.12 -0.09
N GLN A 413 -6.82 5.24 -0.19
CA GLN A 413 -5.77 5.08 0.82
C GLN A 413 -4.38 5.19 0.19
N PRO A 414 -3.37 5.67 0.95
CA PRO A 414 -1.98 5.50 0.58
C PRO A 414 -1.65 4.00 0.48
N TYR A 415 -0.93 3.62 -0.57
CA TYR A 415 -0.48 2.25 -0.77
C TYR A 415 0.81 2.24 -1.59
N ASN A 416 1.85 1.60 -1.07
CA ASN A 416 3.16 1.58 -1.71
C ASN A 416 3.27 0.36 -2.63
N TRP A 417 3.13 0.59 -3.94
CA TRP A 417 3.20 -0.47 -4.95
C TRP A 417 4.64 -0.86 -5.28
N THR A 418 5.02 -2.11 -5.04
CA THR A 418 6.30 -2.66 -5.51
C THR A 418 6.15 -3.51 -6.77
N ALA A 419 4.95 -4.05 -7.00
CA ALA A 419 4.63 -4.88 -8.16
C ALA A 419 3.25 -4.55 -8.73
N ARG A 420 3.08 -4.72 -10.04
CA ARG A 420 1.79 -4.52 -10.71
C ARG A 420 1.00 -5.82 -10.72
N PRO A 421 -0.19 -5.87 -10.08
CA PRO A 421 -1.04 -7.05 -10.11
C PRO A 421 -1.82 -7.15 -11.43
N SER A 422 -2.22 -8.36 -11.80
CA SER A 422 -3.16 -8.63 -12.89
C SER A 422 -4.62 -8.67 -12.42
N GLY A 423 -4.87 -8.78 -11.11
CA GLY A 423 -6.19 -8.97 -10.54
C GLY A 423 -6.19 -8.91 -9.01
N MET A 424 -7.37 -9.00 -8.41
CA MET A 424 -7.56 -9.19 -6.97
C MET A 424 -8.47 -10.39 -6.73
N LYS A 425 -8.06 -11.31 -5.86
CA LYS A 425 -8.91 -12.37 -5.31
C LYS A 425 -9.65 -11.87 -4.08
N VAL A 426 -10.84 -12.40 -3.88
CA VAL A 426 -11.65 -12.19 -2.69
C VAL A 426 -12.54 -13.41 -2.49
N LYS A 427 -12.71 -13.85 -1.24
CA LYS A 427 -13.77 -14.77 -0.87
C LYS A 427 -15.01 -13.99 -0.52
N TYR A 428 -16.19 -14.45 -0.95
CA TYR A 428 -17.44 -13.83 -0.57
C TYR A 428 -18.61 -14.80 -0.50
N HIS A 429 -19.65 -14.42 0.24
CA HIS A 429 -20.99 -15.01 0.17
C HIS A 429 -22.02 -13.88 0.28
N ALA A 430 -22.95 -13.79 -0.64
CA ALA A 430 -24.00 -12.77 -0.62
C ALA A 430 -25.39 -13.41 -0.55
N THR A 431 -26.27 -12.83 0.27
CA THR A 431 -27.70 -13.11 0.30
C THR A 431 -28.43 -11.84 -0.12
N LEU A 432 -29.08 -11.88 -1.28
CA LEU A 432 -29.71 -10.74 -1.92
C LEU A 432 -31.23 -10.90 -1.94
N GLY A 433 -31.93 -9.80 -1.68
CA GLY A 433 -33.38 -9.69 -1.77
C GLY A 433 -33.83 -8.77 -2.90
N THR A 434 -35.13 -8.48 -2.88
CA THR A 434 -35.76 -7.49 -3.76
C THR A 434 -35.61 -6.10 -3.17
N ILE A 435 -35.34 -5.10 -4.01
CA ILE A 435 -35.24 -3.69 -3.60
C ILE A 435 -36.55 -3.25 -2.95
N ASP A 436 -36.46 -2.79 -1.71
CA ASP A 436 -37.58 -2.32 -0.88
C ASP A 436 -37.41 -0.86 -0.44
N ALA A 437 -36.25 -0.25 -0.70
CA ALA A 437 -35.96 1.15 -0.47
C ALA A 437 -35.38 1.82 -1.72
N SER A 438 -35.89 3.00 -2.06
CA SER A 438 -35.38 3.85 -3.13
C SER A 438 -35.70 5.30 -2.79
N LYS A 439 -34.68 6.15 -2.66
CA LYS A 439 -34.86 7.56 -2.25
C LYS A 439 -34.50 8.56 -3.35
N HIS A 440 -33.38 8.35 -4.02
CA HIS A 440 -32.84 9.30 -5.00
C HIS A 440 -32.85 8.69 -6.40
N SER A 441 -33.00 9.54 -7.41
CA SER A 441 -32.86 9.15 -8.81
C SER A 441 -31.40 8.94 -9.19
N GLY A 442 -31.14 8.10 -10.20
CA GLY A 442 -29.81 7.90 -10.80
C GLY A 442 -29.38 6.44 -10.82
N ALA A 443 -29.91 5.62 -9.90
CA ALA A 443 -29.77 4.18 -9.98
C ALA A 443 -30.53 3.62 -11.21
N PRO A 444 -29.98 2.64 -11.94
CA PRO A 444 -30.63 1.99 -13.08
C PRO A 444 -31.66 0.91 -12.65
N VAL A 445 -31.97 0.82 -11.35
CA VAL A 445 -32.87 -0.15 -10.73
C VAL A 445 -33.76 0.56 -9.70
N GLY A 446 -34.90 -0.03 -9.34
CA GLY A 446 -35.83 0.55 -8.37
C GLY A 446 -36.60 -0.50 -7.55
N ILE A 447 -37.56 -0.04 -6.75
CA ILE A 447 -38.38 -0.90 -5.87
C ILE A 447 -39.05 -2.01 -6.69
N GLY A 448 -38.92 -3.24 -6.23
CA GLY A 448 -39.47 -4.43 -6.89
C GLY A 448 -38.48 -5.16 -7.80
N ASP A 449 -37.37 -4.52 -8.19
CA ASP A 449 -36.31 -5.17 -8.95
C ASP A 449 -35.43 -6.04 -8.01
N PRO A 450 -34.76 -7.10 -8.53
CA PRO A 450 -33.70 -7.78 -7.79
C PRO A 450 -32.56 -6.82 -7.45
N ASP A 451 -32.14 -6.79 -6.18
CA ASP A 451 -30.99 -5.99 -5.78
C ASP A 451 -29.67 -6.69 -6.18
N LYS A 452 -28.59 -5.92 -6.24
CA LYS A 452 -27.25 -6.40 -6.61
C LYS A 452 -26.24 -5.93 -5.59
N ALA A 453 -25.36 -6.80 -5.11
CA ALA A 453 -24.18 -6.38 -4.37
C ALA A 453 -23.02 -6.07 -5.34
N ARG A 454 -22.01 -5.35 -4.86
CA ARG A 454 -20.82 -5.02 -5.65
C ARG A 454 -19.55 -5.10 -4.82
N ILE A 455 -18.52 -5.69 -5.41
CA ILE A 455 -17.13 -5.63 -4.94
C ILE A 455 -16.31 -5.01 -6.06
N PHE A 456 -15.50 -4.00 -5.77
CA PHE A 456 -14.56 -3.46 -6.75
C PHE A 456 -13.24 -3.05 -6.12
N VAL A 457 -12.22 -2.96 -6.98
CA VAL A 457 -10.89 -2.48 -6.66
C VAL A 457 -10.43 -1.53 -7.76
N ALA A 458 -9.64 -0.53 -7.40
CA ALA A 458 -9.07 0.44 -8.31
C ALA A 458 -7.64 0.80 -7.91
N ILE A 459 -6.76 0.88 -8.90
CA ILE A 459 -5.44 1.48 -8.78
C ILE A 459 -5.57 2.91 -9.29
N ILE A 460 -5.35 3.88 -8.40
CA ILE A 460 -5.52 5.32 -8.67
C ILE A 460 -4.19 6.05 -8.54
N ASP A 461 -4.14 7.27 -9.03
CA ASP A 461 -3.02 8.20 -8.83
C ASP A 461 -3.60 9.57 -8.45
N TRP A 462 -4.03 9.69 -7.19
CA TRP A 462 -4.85 10.81 -6.71
C TRP A 462 -4.14 11.64 -5.64
N ASN A 463 -4.37 12.96 -5.67
CA ASN A 463 -3.81 13.91 -4.71
C ASN A 463 -4.72 14.21 -3.51
N ALA A 464 -6.00 13.82 -3.60
CA ALA A 464 -6.99 13.92 -2.55
C ALA A 464 -7.89 12.68 -2.56
N ARG A 465 -8.60 12.41 -1.46
CA ARG A 465 -9.63 11.38 -1.46
C ARG A 465 -10.86 11.86 -2.23
N HIS A 466 -11.55 10.95 -2.90
CA HIS A 466 -12.79 11.27 -3.62
C HIS A 466 -13.99 11.18 -2.68
N ARG A 467 -14.72 12.28 -2.55
CA ARG A 467 -15.81 12.43 -1.58
C ARG A 467 -17.17 12.07 -2.17
N VAL A 468 -17.84 11.08 -1.58
CA VAL A 468 -19.23 10.68 -1.88
C VAL A 468 -20.10 10.93 -0.66
N ALA A 469 -21.16 11.73 -0.82
CA ALA A 469 -22.09 12.03 0.26
C ALA A 469 -23.50 11.58 -0.10
N SER A 470 -24.12 10.84 0.81
CA SER A 470 -25.44 10.25 0.60
C SER A 470 -26.25 10.32 1.90
N GLY A 471 -27.56 10.58 1.79
CA GLY A 471 -28.38 10.80 2.97
C GLY A 471 -29.85 11.06 2.65
N THR A 472 -30.47 11.93 3.44
CA THR A 472 -31.78 12.49 3.12
C THR A 472 -31.74 13.50 1.97
N LYS A 473 -30.58 14.09 1.68
CA LYS A 473 -30.36 15.02 0.56
C LYS A 473 -29.86 14.25 -0.68
N ASP A 474 -30.01 14.85 -1.85
CA ASP A 474 -29.51 14.32 -3.12
C ASP A 474 -28.02 13.94 -2.99
N PRO A 475 -27.62 12.77 -3.52
CA PRO A 475 -26.26 12.30 -3.40
C PRO A 475 -25.31 13.14 -4.25
N THR A 476 -24.08 13.30 -3.79
CA THR A 476 -23.03 14.02 -4.51
C THR A 476 -21.76 13.20 -4.62
N GLY A 477 -20.99 13.43 -5.69
CA GLY A 477 -19.73 12.74 -5.93
C GLY A 477 -19.88 11.28 -6.36
N ILE A 478 -21.07 10.83 -6.77
CA ILE A 478 -21.25 9.47 -7.24
C ILE A 478 -20.36 9.22 -8.47
N TRP A 479 -19.71 8.06 -8.48
CA TRP A 479 -18.76 7.68 -9.51
C TRP A 479 -18.73 6.15 -9.66
N ASP A 480 -18.31 5.68 -10.83
CA ASP A 480 -18.08 4.28 -11.11
C ASP A 480 -16.69 4.10 -11.75
N PRO A 481 -15.79 3.27 -11.17
CA PRO A 481 -14.47 3.04 -11.76
C PRO A 481 -14.51 2.40 -13.16
N ALA A 482 -15.63 1.79 -13.55
CA ALA A 482 -15.82 1.23 -14.89
C ALA A 482 -16.27 2.26 -15.94
N GLU A 483 -16.77 3.43 -15.52
CA GLU A 483 -17.37 4.43 -16.42
C GLU A 483 -16.50 5.68 -16.63
N THR A 484 -15.36 5.78 -15.94
CA THR A 484 -14.43 6.90 -16.09
C THR A 484 -12.98 6.46 -16.02
N THR A 485 -12.08 7.24 -16.63
CA THR A 485 -10.62 7.07 -16.54
C THR A 485 -9.96 8.06 -15.57
N GLN A 486 -10.73 9.03 -15.03
CA GLN A 486 -10.22 10.05 -14.12
C GLN A 486 -11.35 10.70 -13.32
N THR A 487 -10.99 11.30 -12.19
CA THR A 487 -11.85 12.19 -11.39
C THR A 487 -11.15 13.53 -11.21
N ALA A 488 -11.70 14.44 -10.40
CA ALA A 488 -11.05 15.71 -10.09
C ALA A 488 -9.75 15.53 -9.30
N GLU A 489 -9.63 14.43 -8.55
CA GLU A 489 -8.51 14.14 -7.67
C GLU A 489 -7.29 13.55 -8.41
N GLY A 490 -7.52 12.96 -9.58
CA GLY A 490 -6.46 12.43 -10.44
C GLY A 490 -6.91 11.28 -11.35
N LYS A 491 -5.94 10.52 -11.84
CA LYS A 491 -6.18 9.43 -12.82
C LYS A 491 -6.60 8.13 -12.15
N LEU A 492 -7.42 7.36 -12.85
CA LEU A 492 -7.69 5.96 -12.57
C LEU A 492 -6.87 5.11 -13.53
N ILE A 493 -5.88 4.36 -13.02
CA ILE A 493 -4.96 3.56 -13.83
C ILE A 493 -5.62 2.25 -14.26
N ALA A 494 -6.25 1.56 -13.31
CA ALA A 494 -6.90 0.29 -13.53
C ALA A 494 -8.04 0.05 -12.55
N TYR A 495 -8.98 -0.83 -12.91
CA TYR A 495 -10.03 -1.29 -12.02
C TYR A 495 -10.39 -2.76 -12.24
N GLY A 496 -10.85 -3.41 -11.19
CA GLY A 496 -11.54 -4.70 -11.23
C GLY A 496 -12.90 -4.55 -10.57
N SER A 497 -13.95 -5.18 -11.10
CA SER A 497 -15.30 -5.07 -10.56
C SER A 497 -16.04 -6.39 -10.69
N LEU A 498 -16.76 -6.75 -9.63
CA LEU A 498 -17.66 -7.89 -9.55
C LEU A 498 -19.02 -7.37 -9.11
N PHE A 499 -20.02 -7.48 -9.99
CA PHE A 499 -21.41 -7.38 -9.60
C PHE A 499 -21.90 -8.76 -9.19
N VAL A 500 -22.52 -8.84 -8.02
CA VAL A 500 -23.20 -10.05 -7.54
C VAL A 500 -24.68 -9.80 -7.73
N ASP A 501 -25.24 -10.40 -8.78
CA ASP A 501 -26.62 -10.17 -9.23
C ASP A 501 -27.62 -11.21 -8.70
N LYS A 502 -27.12 -12.23 -8.01
CA LYS A 502 -27.90 -13.29 -7.37
C LYS A 502 -27.20 -13.72 -6.08
N SER A 503 -27.98 -14.25 -5.13
CA SER A 503 -27.43 -14.87 -3.92
C SER A 503 -26.42 -15.96 -4.29
N THR A 504 -25.32 -16.02 -3.55
CA THR A 504 -24.31 -17.06 -3.70
C THR A 504 -24.94 -18.41 -3.38
N GLU A 505 -24.72 -19.40 -4.24
CA GLU A 505 -25.23 -20.76 -4.04
C GLU A 505 -24.52 -21.45 -2.87
N GLY A 506 -25.27 -22.25 -2.11
CA GLY A 506 -24.75 -23.00 -0.97
C GLY A 506 -24.51 -22.17 0.29
N GLU A 507 -23.90 -22.80 1.29
CA GLU A 507 -23.71 -22.25 2.64
C GLU A 507 -22.23 -21.93 2.95
N GLN A 508 -21.38 -21.79 1.93
CA GLN A 508 -19.95 -21.49 2.07
C GLN A 508 -19.54 -20.30 1.20
N MET A 509 -18.51 -19.56 1.62
CA MET A 509 -17.90 -18.53 0.80
C MET A 509 -17.28 -19.15 -0.45
N VAL A 510 -17.39 -18.43 -1.57
CA VAL A 510 -16.76 -18.77 -2.84
C VAL A 510 -15.64 -17.78 -3.13
N GLU A 511 -14.59 -18.23 -3.81
CA GLU A 511 -13.51 -17.35 -4.28
C GLU A 511 -13.88 -16.76 -5.65
N ALA A 512 -13.70 -15.45 -5.81
CA ALA A 512 -13.71 -14.79 -7.11
C ALA A 512 -12.37 -14.10 -7.35
N THR A 513 -11.99 -14.02 -8.63
CA THR A 513 -10.90 -13.16 -9.09
C THR A 513 -11.48 -12.02 -9.91
N LEU A 514 -11.20 -10.79 -9.49
CA LEU A 514 -11.52 -9.56 -10.21
C LEU A 514 -10.31 -9.21 -11.09
N PRO A 515 -10.30 -9.53 -12.39
CA PRO A 515 -9.22 -9.14 -13.27
C PRO A 515 -9.17 -7.62 -13.40
N LEU A 516 -7.96 -7.05 -13.41
CA LEU A 516 -7.77 -5.62 -13.58
C LEU A 516 -7.83 -5.24 -15.06
N ASN A 517 -8.75 -4.35 -15.37
CA ASN A 517 -8.83 -3.63 -16.64
C ASN A 517 -8.02 -2.34 -16.51
N PHE A 518 -6.94 -2.24 -17.27
CA PHE A 518 -6.06 -1.08 -17.31
C PHE A 518 -6.54 -0.09 -18.37
N TYR A 519 -6.75 1.16 -17.96
CA TYR A 519 -6.95 2.28 -18.88
C TYR A 519 -5.61 2.79 -19.42
N ASP A 520 -4.57 2.78 -18.58
CA ASP A 520 -3.22 3.23 -18.93
C ASP A 520 -2.16 2.17 -18.59
N PRO A 521 -1.85 1.24 -19.52
CA PRO A 521 -0.81 0.23 -19.34
C PRO A 521 0.60 0.81 -19.20
N ALA A 522 0.83 2.04 -19.68
CA ALA A 522 2.13 2.72 -19.65
C ALA A 522 2.32 3.56 -18.38
N ALA A 523 1.31 3.65 -17.52
CA ALA A 523 1.40 4.39 -16.26
C ALA A 523 2.55 3.87 -15.40
N GLY A 524 3.36 4.81 -14.89
CA GLY A 524 4.33 4.53 -13.83
C GLY A 524 3.64 4.12 -12.54
N ARG A 525 4.44 3.77 -11.52
CA ARG A 525 3.90 3.54 -10.17
C ARG A 525 3.17 4.81 -9.71
N PRO A 526 1.99 4.70 -9.06
CA PRO A 526 1.30 5.87 -8.52
C PRO A 526 2.24 6.73 -7.67
N THR A 527 2.14 8.05 -7.84
CA THR A 527 2.96 9.04 -7.12
C THR A 527 2.12 10.00 -6.29
N GLY A 528 0.80 10.00 -6.49
CA GLY A 528 -0.17 10.73 -5.69
C GLY A 528 -0.27 10.18 -4.27
N LYS A 529 -0.90 10.99 -3.41
CA LYS A 529 -1.08 10.66 -1.98
C LYS A 529 -1.94 9.42 -1.75
N TYR A 530 -2.84 9.10 -2.67
CA TYR A 530 -3.73 7.95 -2.60
C TYR A 530 -3.61 7.14 -3.88
N SER A 531 -3.44 5.82 -3.72
CA SER A 531 -3.08 4.93 -4.82
C SER A 531 -3.95 3.67 -4.94
N ILE A 532 -4.86 3.46 -3.98
CA ILE A 532 -5.77 2.31 -3.98
C ILE A 532 -7.17 2.65 -3.49
N ILE A 533 -8.16 1.99 -4.08
CA ILE A 533 -9.51 1.84 -3.55
C ILE A 533 -9.92 0.36 -3.60
N ILE A 534 -10.45 -0.17 -2.51
CA ILE A 534 -11.25 -1.40 -2.46
C ILE A 534 -12.59 -1.04 -1.85
N SER A 535 -13.69 -1.53 -2.40
CA SER A 535 -15.03 -1.26 -1.91
C SER A 535 -15.92 -2.47 -2.06
N CYS A 536 -16.68 -2.78 -1.02
CA CYS A 536 -17.71 -3.80 -0.99
C CYS A 536 -19.02 -3.16 -0.50
N SER A 537 -20.12 -3.42 -1.18
CA SER A 537 -21.45 -2.98 -0.76
C SER A 537 -22.49 -4.07 -0.98
N THR A 538 -23.35 -4.26 0.03
CA THR A 538 -24.53 -5.14 -0.04
C THR A 538 -25.57 -4.69 -1.06
N SER A 539 -25.53 -3.42 -1.48
CA SER A 539 -26.34 -2.85 -2.56
C SER A 539 -25.46 -1.94 -3.43
N ALA A 540 -25.31 -2.26 -4.72
CA ALA A 540 -24.40 -1.62 -5.67
C ALA A 540 -24.73 -0.13 -5.87
N TYR A 541 -25.99 0.24 -5.67
CA TYR A 541 -26.51 1.61 -5.79
C TYR A 541 -26.99 2.17 -4.43
N GLY A 542 -26.47 1.63 -3.33
CA GLY A 542 -26.81 2.07 -1.97
C GLY A 542 -26.42 3.52 -1.68
N ASP A 543 -25.49 4.08 -2.44
CA ASP A 543 -25.11 5.49 -2.46
C ASP A 543 -26.21 6.42 -3.02
N TYR A 544 -27.10 5.91 -3.88
CA TYR A 544 -28.38 6.55 -4.22
C TYR A 544 -29.49 6.29 -3.19
N MET A 545 -29.18 5.60 -2.08
CA MET A 545 -30.17 5.07 -1.15
C MET A 545 -31.20 4.17 -1.86
N VAL A 546 -30.71 3.33 -2.78
CA VAL A 546 -31.48 2.32 -3.51
C VAL A 546 -30.92 0.94 -3.18
N GLY A 547 -31.76 0.06 -2.65
CA GLY A 547 -31.36 -1.30 -2.31
C GLY A 547 -32.39 -2.06 -1.47
N CYS A 548 -32.01 -3.26 -1.04
CA CYS A 548 -32.78 -4.11 -0.16
C CYS A 548 -32.26 -4.01 1.28
N THR A 549 -33.14 -3.64 2.22
CA THR A 549 -32.79 -3.43 3.63
C THR A 549 -32.38 -4.70 4.39
N THR A 550 -32.48 -5.87 3.76
CA THR A 550 -32.16 -7.18 4.37
C THR A 550 -30.95 -7.88 3.75
N ASN A 551 -30.28 -7.26 2.76
CA ASN A 551 -29.10 -7.86 2.15
C ASN A 551 -27.96 -8.06 3.14
N VAL A 552 -27.26 -9.17 2.98
CA VAL A 552 -26.07 -9.52 3.77
C VAL A 552 -24.99 -10.00 2.82
N MET A 553 -23.75 -9.61 3.08
CA MET A 553 -22.58 -10.10 2.37
C MET A 553 -21.45 -10.38 3.35
N TYR A 554 -20.81 -11.53 3.22
CA TYR A 554 -19.57 -11.86 3.90
C TYR A 554 -18.43 -11.70 2.90
N VAL A 555 -17.31 -11.10 3.31
CA VAL A 555 -16.11 -10.94 2.49
C VAL A 555 -14.86 -11.24 3.31
N ASP A 556 -13.85 -11.81 2.65
CA ASP A 556 -12.63 -12.27 3.29
C ASP A 556 -11.49 -12.51 2.27
N ASP A 557 -10.26 -12.71 2.76
CA ASP A 557 -9.07 -13.09 2.00
C ASP A 557 -8.85 -12.23 0.73
N PHE A 558 -8.85 -10.91 0.87
CA PHE A 558 -8.46 -9.99 -0.20
C PHE A 558 -6.97 -10.16 -0.51
N GLN A 559 -6.64 -10.58 -1.73
CA GLN A 559 -5.27 -10.86 -2.15
C GLN A 559 -5.00 -10.38 -3.58
N TRP A 560 -3.82 -9.85 -3.84
CA TRP A 560 -3.40 -9.57 -5.21
C TRP A 560 -3.14 -10.85 -5.99
N VAL A 561 -3.42 -10.80 -7.29
CA VAL A 561 -3.01 -11.81 -8.26
C VAL A 561 -1.89 -11.20 -9.10
N TYR A 562 -0.75 -11.88 -9.15
CA TYR A 562 0.42 -11.50 -9.93
C TYR A 562 0.65 -12.46 -11.09
#